data_AF-A0A3P7J1D7-F1
#
_entry.id   AF-A0A3P7J1D7-F1
#
_cell.length_a   1.000
_cell.length_b   1.000
_cell.length_c   1.000
_cell.angle_alpha   90.00
_cell.angle_beta   90.00
_cell.angle_gamma   90.00
#
_symmetry.space_group_name_H-M   'P 1'
#
loop_
_entity.id
_entity.type
_entity.pdbx_description
1 polymer ?
#
loop_
_entity_poly.entity_id
_entity_poly.type
_entity_poly.pdbx_seq_one_letter_code
_entity_poly.pdbx_strand_id
1 'polypeptide(L)'
;MGLTPQEVASGYEQAAEKALEILPTLVVKEATDLRDLPMVKKFLRSAITSKQYDNEEIIADLVAKACVQTVPKNSFNFNVDNIRICKILGSGVSTSMVMNGMVFKRGAEGEIKQAKNARIAVYTCPFDLTQTETKGTVLIENAEELMGFAKGEENEVENQVKGLADSGVQVLFRNL
;
A
#
# COMPACT_ATOMS: atom_id res chain seq x y z
N MET A 1 18.68 -9.92 55.08
CA MET A 1 17.63 -8.95 54.75
C MET A 1 17.94 -8.42 53.36
N GLY A 2 17.14 -8.83 52.37
CA GLY A 2 17.32 -8.44 50.98
C GLY A 2 16.47 -7.22 50.64
N LEU A 3 16.79 -6.59 49.52
CA LEU A 3 15.95 -5.56 48.92
C LEU A 3 14.58 -6.12 48.60
N THR A 4 13.53 -5.34 48.86
CA THR A 4 12.19 -5.73 48.47
C THR A 4 12.04 -5.56 46.96
N PRO A 5 11.25 -6.43 46.27
CA PRO A 5 11.01 -6.30 44.84
C PRO A 5 10.45 -4.91 44.43
N GLN A 6 9.73 -4.23 45.32
CA GLN A 6 9.20 -2.88 45.09
C GLN A 6 10.29 -1.81 45.06
N GLU A 7 11.26 -1.87 45.97
CA GLU A 7 12.42 -0.97 45.96
C GLU A 7 13.28 -1.19 44.72
N VAL A 8 13.43 -2.44 44.28
CA VAL A 8 14.15 -2.77 43.05
C VAL A 8 13.42 -2.22 41.81
N ALA A 9 12.09 -2.36 41.74
CA ALA A 9 11.30 -1.83 40.64
C ALA A 9 11.40 -0.30 40.56
N SER A 10 11.24 0.40 41.69
CA SER A 10 11.39 1.86 41.73
C SER A 10 12.81 2.32 41.37
N GLY A 11 13.83 1.57 41.76
CA GLY A 11 15.21 1.83 41.35
C GLY A 11 15.42 1.71 39.83
N TYR A 12 14.80 0.71 39.18
CA TYR A 12 14.86 0.58 37.72
C TYR A 12 14.10 1.69 36.99
N GLU A 13 12.98 2.18 37.52
CA GLU A 13 12.25 3.32 36.96
C GLU A 13 13.11 4.59 36.99
N GLN A 14 13.71 4.90 38.15
CA GLN A 14 14.61 6.06 38.29
C GLN A 14 15.85 5.95 37.39
N ALA A 15 16.42 4.75 37.27
CA ALA A 15 17.53 4.50 36.37
C ALA A 15 17.15 4.67 34.89
N ALA A 16 15.94 4.24 34.50
CA ALA A 16 15.42 4.41 33.14
C ALA A 16 15.19 5.88 32.80
N GLU A 17 14.61 6.67 33.71
CA GLU A 17 14.46 8.12 33.55
C GLU A 17 15.82 8.79 33.35
N LYS A 18 16.80 8.47 34.19
CA LYS A 18 18.15 9.04 34.06
C LYS A 18 18.84 8.62 32.76
N ALA A 19 18.63 7.38 32.31
CA ALA A 19 19.14 6.93 31.02
C ALA A 19 18.52 7.74 29.86
N LEU A 20 17.21 7.98 29.87
CA LEU A 20 16.52 8.80 28.87
C LEU A 20 17.01 10.26 28.87
N GLU A 21 17.39 10.81 30.02
CA GLU A 21 18.03 12.14 30.10
C GLU A 21 19.44 12.18 29.48
N ILE A 22 20.21 11.10 29.63
CA ILE A 22 21.60 11.03 29.14
C ILE A 22 21.63 10.72 27.63
N LEU A 23 20.71 9.90 27.12
CA LEU A 23 20.70 9.47 25.71
C LEU A 23 20.84 10.61 24.69
N PRO A 24 20.13 11.76 24.81
CA PRO A 24 20.30 12.90 23.91
C PRO A 24 21.71 13.48 23.89
N THR A 25 22.44 13.40 25.00
CA THR A 25 23.81 13.93 25.11
C THR A 25 24.85 13.06 24.41
N LEU A 26 24.50 11.79 24.13
CA LEU A 26 25.38 10.80 23.50
C LEU A 26 25.21 10.74 21.98
N VAL A 27 24.34 11.56 21.39
CA VAL A 27 24.10 11.57 19.95
C VAL A 27 25.29 12.18 19.22
N VAL A 28 26.07 11.34 18.53
CA VAL A 28 27.26 11.76 17.76
C VAL A 28 26.89 12.34 16.40
N LYS A 29 25.82 11.83 15.77
CA LYS A 29 25.33 12.27 14.46
C LYS A 29 23.82 12.15 14.38
N GLU A 30 23.20 13.17 13.81
CA GLU A 30 21.77 13.24 13.54
C GLU A 30 21.54 13.38 12.02
N ALA A 31 20.40 12.88 11.55
CA ALA A 31 19.96 13.07 10.18
C ALA A 31 19.33 14.47 10.05
N THR A 32 20.08 15.41 9.45
CA THR A 32 19.62 16.79 9.26
C THR A 32 18.65 16.94 8.10
N ASP A 33 18.85 16.18 7.02
CA ASP A 33 17.97 16.16 5.85
C ASP A 33 17.43 14.75 5.59
N LEU A 34 16.12 14.60 5.76
CA LEU A 34 15.40 13.35 5.53
C LEU A 34 15.08 13.12 4.05
N ARG A 35 15.40 14.08 3.17
CA ARG A 35 15.29 13.94 1.72
C ARG A 35 16.60 13.53 1.05
N ASP A 36 17.70 13.57 1.78
CA ASP A 36 18.99 13.15 1.25
C ASP A 36 19.13 11.62 1.30
N LEU A 37 19.02 11.00 0.12
CA LEU A 37 19.07 9.55 -0.05
C LEU A 37 20.33 8.91 0.54
N PRO A 38 21.58 9.35 0.23
CA PRO A 38 22.79 8.77 0.82
C PRO A 38 22.85 8.90 2.34
N MET A 39 22.40 10.01 2.92
CA MET A 39 22.34 10.18 4.38
C MET A 39 21.36 9.19 5.01
N VAL A 40 20.12 9.13 4.51
CA VAL A 40 19.08 8.21 5.00
C VAL A 40 19.53 6.75 4.87
N LYS A 41 20.10 6.38 3.70
CA LYS A 41 20.63 5.04 3.45
C LYS A 41 21.67 4.62 4.49
N LYS A 42 22.58 5.51 4.86
CA LYS A 42 23.63 5.23 5.84
C LYS A 42 23.08 4.84 7.21
N PHE A 43 22.05 5.56 7.68
CA PHE A 43 21.40 5.26 8.96
C PHE A 43 20.54 4.00 8.89
N LEU A 44 19.84 3.77 7.78
CA LEU A 44 19.01 2.56 7.59
C LEU A 44 19.86 1.29 7.44
N ARG A 45 21.04 1.40 6.83
CA ARG A 45 21.92 0.26 6.59
C ARG A 45 22.29 -0.48 7.87
N SER A 46 22.56 0.22 8.97
CA SER A 46 22.95 -0.42 10.23
C SER A 46 21.85 -1.35 10.76
N ALA A 47 20.58 -0.88 10.73
CA ALA A 47 19.43 -1.68 11.14
C ALA A 47 19.23 -2.90 10.23
N ILE A 48 19.34 -2.71 8.91
CA ILE A 48 19.11 -3.76 7.91
C ILE A 48 20.20 -4.83 7.93
N THR A 49 21.47 -4.43 8.12
CA THR A 49 22.63 -5.35 8.13
C THR A 49 22.47 -6.44 9.18
N SER A 50 21.82 -6.14 10.31
CA SER A 50 21.57 -7.12 11.37
C SER A 50 20.65 -8.29 10.98
N LYS A 51 19.88 -8.16 9.89
CA LYS A 51 18.87 -9.14 9.45
C LYS A 51 19.05 -9.64 8.02
N GLN A 52 19.74 -8.88 7.16
CA GLN A 52 19.86 -9.15 5.73
C GLN A 52 21.31 -8.98 5.28
N TYR A 53 22.20 -9.76 5.88
CA TYR A 53 23.61 -9.81 5.48
C TYR A 53 23.74 -10.17 4.00
N ASP A 54 24.67 -9.53 3.30
CA ASP A 54 24.97 -9.62 1.85
C ASP A 54 23.98 -8.87 0.94
N ASN A 55 22.73 -8.67 1.38
CA ASN A 55 21.72 -7.90 0.65
C ASN A 55 21.49 -6.49 1.22
N GLU A 56 22.27 -6.06 2.22
CA GLU A 56 21.99 -4.85 2.96
C GLU A 56 22.03 -3.60 2.08
N GLU A 57 22.93 -3.56 1.09
CA GLU A 57 23.14 -2.37 0.27
C GLU A 57 21.98 -2.13 -0.70
N ILE A 58 21.43 -3.21 -1.27
CA ILE A 58 20.29 -3.19 -2.19
C ILE A 58 19.02 -2.86 -1.41
N ILE A 59 18.78 -3.55 -0.30
CA ILE A 59 17.57 -3.34 0.51
C ILE A 59 17.59 -1.94 1.13
N ALA A 60 18.73 -1.48 1.65
CA ALA A 60 18.84 -0.11 2.19
C ALA A 60 18.59 0.95 1.12
N ASP A 61 19.02 0.73 -0.12
CA ASP A 61 18.74 1.64 -1.23
C ASP A 61 17.24 1.70 -1.56
N LEU A 62 16.57 0.54 -1.62
CA LEU A 62 15.13 0.45 -1.87
C LEU A 62 14.31 1.11 -0.75
N VAL A 63 14.63 0.82 0.51
CA VAL A 63 13.92 1.40 1.66
C VAL A 63 14.18 2.90 1.74
N ALA A 64 15.42 3.36 1.54
CA ALA A 64 15.73 4.79 1.53
C ALA A 64 14.96 5.54 0.44
N LYS A 65 14.91 5.00 -0.79
CA LYS A 65 14.12 5.58 -1.89
C LYS A 65 12.64 5.69 -1.54
N ALA A 66 12.05 4.62 -1.00
CA ALA A 66 10.64 4.60 -0.62
C ALA A 66 10.32 5.60 0.51
N CYS A 67 11.21 5.72 1.51
CA CYS A 67 11.04 6.68 2.60
C CYS A 67 11.17 8.12 2.09
N VAL A 68 12.22 8.46 1.35
CA VAL A 68 12.45 9.82 0.83
C VAL A 68 11.27 10.30 -0.03
N GLN A 69 10.68 9.42 -0.83
CA GLN A 69 9.53 9.74 -1.68
C GLN A 69 8.22 9.95 -0.89
N THR A 70 8.08 9.33 0.29
CA THR A 70 6.86 9.39 1.10
C THR A 70 6.95 10.38 2.27
N VAL A 71 8.12 10.97 2.52
CA VAL A 71 8.32 11.99 3.56
C VAL A 71 7.42 13.21 3.32
N PRO A 72 6.45 13.49 4.22
CA PRO A 72 5.63 14.69 4.12
C PRO A 72 6.45 15.95 4.40
N LYS A 73 5.90 17.14 4.10
CA LYS A 73 6.52 18.42 4.49
C LYS A 73 6.77 18.51 6.00
N ASN A 74 5.90 17.90 6.79
CA ASN A 74 6.11 17.68 8.22
C ASN A 74 6.58 16.23 8.44
N SER A 75 7.85 16.06 8.84
CA SER A 75 8.48 14.76 9.05
C SER A 75 7.86 13.95 10.19
N PHE A 76 7.22 14.60 11.17
CA PHE A 76 6.55 13.90 12.28
C PHE A 76 5.31 13.11 11.85
N ASN A 77 4.72 13.45 10.70
CA ASN A 77 3.54 12.77 10.16
C ASN A 77 3.92 11.62 9.20
N PHE A 78 5.13 11.09 9.29
CA PHE A 78 5.55 9.96 8.47
C PHE A 78 4.73 8.72 8.84
N ASN A 79 3.91 8.24 7.91
CA ASN A 79 3.14 7.02 8.08
C ASN A 79 3.76 5.88 7.27
N VAL A 80 4.10 4.78 7.96
CA VAL A 80 4.62 3.55 7.36
C VAL A 80 3.63 2.88 6.40
N ASP A 81 2.33 3.11 6.58
CA ASP A 81 1.28 2.53 5.72
C ASP A 81 1.30 3.07 4.29
N ASN A 82 1.94 4.23 4.06
CA ASN A 82 2.13 4.79 2.73
C ASN A 82 3.12 3.95 1.88
N ILE A 83 3.89 3.06 2.51
CA ILE A 83 4.82 2.17 1.84
C ILE A 83 4.26 0.74 1.90
N ARG A 84 3.87 0.20 0.75
CA ARG A 84 3.42 -1.20 0.65
C ARG A 84 4.46 -2.08 -0.04
N ILE A 85 4.68 -3.26 0.54
CA ILE A 85 5.59 -4.27 0.00
C ILE A 85 4.78 -5.30 -0.79
N CYS A 86 5.01 -5.37 -2.10
CA CYS A 86 4.42 -6.41 -2.95
C CYS A 86 5.47 -7.48 -3.27
N LYS A 87 5.28 -8.70 -2.72
CA LYS A 87 6.13 -9.86 -3.02
C LYS A 87 5.58 -10.61 -4.23
N ILE A 88 6.37 -10.67 -5.30
CA ILE A 88 6.11 -11.45 -6.52
C ILE A 88 7.09 -12.63 -6.52
N LEU A 89 6.58 -13.84 -6.61
CA LEU A 89 7.40 -15.05 -6.66
C LEU A 89 8.04 -15.21 -8.05
N GLY A 90 9.27 -15.70 -8.10
CA GLY A 90 9.96 -16.03 -9.36
C GLY A 90 11.23 -15.23 -9.66
N SER A 91 11.62 -14.28 -8.79
CA SER A 91 12.89 -13.56 -8.92
C SER A 91 13.54 -13.30 -7.55
N GLY A 92 14.80 -12.85 -7.57
CA GLY A 92 15.59 -12.52 -6.38
C GLY A 92 15.46 -11.06 -5.91
N VAL A 93 16.13 -10.74 -4.80
CA VAL A 93 16.14 -9.39 -4.21
C VAL A 93 16.78 -8.37 -5.15
N SER A 94 17.76 -8.78 -5.95
CA SER A 94 18.49 -7.93 -6.90
C SER A 94 17.62 -7.31 -8.00
N THR A 95 16.48 -7.92 -8.34
CA THR A 95 15.54 -7.37 -9.34
C THR A 95 14.42 -6.54 -8.71
N SER A 96 14.47 -6.31 -7.39
CA SER A 96 13.46 -5.53 -6.70
C SER A 96 13.61 -4.04 -7.04
N MET A 97 12.49 -3.34 -7.14
CA MET A 97 12.47 -1.91 -7.44
C MET A 97 11.37 -1.20 -6.66
N VAL A 98 11.57 0.11 -6.45
CA VAL A 98 10.55 1.00 -5.90
C VAL A 98 9.72 1.56 -7.06
N MET A 99 8.41 1.44 -6.98
CA MET A 99 7.48 2.04 -7.93
C MET A 99 6.64 3.11 -7.25
N ASN A 100 6.42 4.21 -7.96
CA ASN A 100 5.52 5.26 -7.53
C ASN A 100 4.09 4.88 -7.95
N GLY A 101 3.23 4.59 -6.98
CA GLY A 101 1.83 4.22 -7.21
C GLY A 101 1.46 2.91 -6.52
N MET A 102 0.41 2.26 -7.01
CA MET A 102 -0.06 0.97 -6.49
C MET A 102 0.30 -0.18 -7.42
N VAL A 103 0.71 -1.30 -6.84
CA VAL A 103 1.02 -2.54 -7.56
C VAL A 103 0.04 -3.62 -7.10
N PHE A 104 -0.61 -4.28 -8.06
CA PHE A 104 -1.53 -5.37 -7.81
C PHE A 104 -0.93 -6.68 -8.31
N LYS A 105 -1.12 -7.76 -7.55
CA LYS A 105 -0.65 -9.10 -7.94
C LYS A 105 -1.52 -9.75 -9.01
N ARG A 106 -2.80 -9.37 -9.07
CA ARG A 106 -3.73 -9.83 -10.10
C ARG A 106 -3.43 -9.10 -11.41
N GLY A 107 -3.41 -9.84 -12.51
CA GLY A 107 -3.27 -9.25 -13.85
C GLY A 107 -4.51 -8.47 -14.27
N ALA A 108 -4.37 -7.66 -15.32
CA ALA A 108 -5.50 -7.01 -15.95
C ALA A 108 -6.46 -8.04 -16.56
N GLU A 109 -7.76 -7.80 -16.38
CA GLU A 109 -8.84 -8.59 -16.96
C GLU A 109 -9.33 -7.92 -18.24
N GLY A 110 -9.64 -8.74 -19.25
CA GLY A 110 -10.02 -8.27 -20.59
C GLY A 110 -8.94 -8.49 -21.65
N GLU A 111 -9.26 -8.07 -22.88
CA GLU A 111 -8.38 -8.23 -24.04
C GLU A 111 -7.20 -7.24 -24.01
N ILE A 112 -7.45 -6.02 -23.54
CA ILE A 112 -6.45 -4.96 -23.48
C ILE A 112 -5.72 -5.04 -22.13
N LYS A 113 -4.47 -5.49 -22.16
CA LYS A 113 -3.64 -5.66 -20.95
C LYS A 113 -2.70 -4.50 -20.63
N GLN A 114 -2.64 -3.49 -21.51
CA GLN A 114 -1.75 -2.36 -21.35
C GLN A 114 -2.41 -1.07 -21.84
N ALA A 115 -2.31 -0.02 -21.03
CA ALA A 115 -2.73 1.33 -21.39
C ALA A 115 -1.64 2.34 -20.98
N LYS A 116 -1.48 3.43 -21.74
CA LYS A 116 -0.55 4.54 -21.46
C LYS A 116 -1.33 5.83 -21.33
N ASN A 117 -0.96 6.70 -20.38
CA ASN A 117 -1.65 7.97 -20.09
C ASN A 117 -3.16 7.78 -19.84
N ALA A 118 -3.50 6.70 -19.14
CA ALA A 118 -4.88 6.33 -18.85
C ALA A 118 -5.44 7.04 -17.62
N ARG A 119 -6.71 7.43 -17.70
CA ARG A 119 -7.49 7.78 -16.51
C ARG A 119 -8.02 6.50 -15.87
N ILE A 120 -7.76 6.36 -14.58
CA ILE A 120 -8.12 5.20 -13.78
C ILE A 120 -9.30 5.59 -12.90
N ALA A 121 -10.41 4.84 -12.96
CA ALA A 121 -11.50 4.95 -12.01
C ALA A 121 -11.39 3.85 -10.95
N VAL A 122 -11.51 4.24 -9.69
CA VAL A 122 -11.39 3.35 -8.54
C VAL A 122 -12.75 3.24 -7.88
N TYR A 123 -13.38 2.07 -7.99
CA TYR A 123 -14.69 1.80 -7.41
C TYR A 123 -14.57 0.87 -6.20
N THR A 124 -15.27 1.25 -5.14
CA THR A 124 -15.46 0.42 -3.94
C THR A 124 -16.74 -0.41 -4.00
N CYS A 125 -17.60 -0.16 -4.99
CA CYS A 125 -18.82 -0.93 -5.25
C CYS A 125 -18.58 -1.98 -6.34
N PRO A 126 -19.41 -3.03 -6.38
CA PRO A 126 -19.40 -3.97 -7.50
C PRO A 126 -19.77 -3.25 -8.79
N PHE A 127 -18.90 -3.39 -9.79
CA PHE A 127 -19.20 -3.07 -11.19
C PHE A 127 -19.68 -4.37 -11.83
N ASP A 128 -20.97 -4.64 -11.70
CA ASP A 128 -21.63 -5.88 -12.13
C ASP A 128 -23.08 -5.60 -12.51
N LEU A 129 -23.77 -6.62 -13.01
CA LEU A 129 -25.22 -6.59 -13.16
C LEU A 129 -25.87 -6.17 -11.83
N THR A 130 -26.81 -5.24 -11.92
CA THR A 130 -27.53 -4.64 -10.78
C THR A 130 -28.41 -5.68 -10.10
N GLN A 131 -27.80 -6.48 -9.22
CA GLN A 131 -28.54 -7.36 -8.34
C GLN A 131 -29.18 -6.54 -7.22
N THR A 132 -30.50 -6.65 -7.11
CA THR A 132 -31.25 -6.07 -6.01
C THR A 132 -30.88 -6.78 -4.71
N GLU A 133 -30.61 -6.02 -3.64
CA GLU A 133 -30.30 -6.58 -2.31
C GLU A 133 -31.42 -7.48 -1.76
N THR A 134 -32.67 -7.19 -2.15
CA THR A 134 -33.82 -8.04 -1.86
C THR A 134 -33.97 -9.08 -2.96
N LYS A 135 -34.30 -10.33 -2.59
CA LYS A 135 -34.65 -11.38 -3.55
C LYS A 135 -35.85 -10.94 -4.38
N GLY A 136 -35.59 -10.46 -5.60
CA GLY A 136 -36.60 -10.27 -6.63
C GLY A 136 -36.74 -11.57 -7.43
N THR A 137 -37.94 -12.13 -7.47
CA THR A 137 -38.23 -13.26 -8.36
C THR A 137 -38.73 -12.69 -9.69
N VAL A 138 -37.94 -12.82 -10.75
CA VAL A 138 -38.39 -12.49 -12.11
C VAL A 138 -39.19 -13.67 -12.63
N LEU A 139 -40.48 -13.47 -12.87
CA LEU A 139 -41.34 -14.46 -13.53
C LEU A 139 -41.21 -14.26 -15.04
N ILE A 140 -40.72 -15.28 -15.74
CA ILE A 140 -40.59 -15.28 -17.20
C ILE A 140 -41.58 -16.32 -17.72
N GLU A 141 -42.63 -15.86 -18.41
CA GLU A 141 -43.73 -16.72 -18.86
C GLU A 141 -43.54 -17.20 -20.30
N ASN A 142 -42.76 -16.48 -21.11
CA ASN A 142 -42.53 -16.81 -22.51
C ASN A 142 -41.09 -16.51 -22.99
N ALA A 143 -40.74 -17.02 -24.17
CA ALA A 143 -39.41 -16.87 -24.76
C ALA A 143 -39.10 -15.42 -25.18
N GLU A 144 -40.12 -14.62 -25.50
CA GLU A 144 -39.94 -13.21 -25.87
C GLU A 144 -39.55 -12.36 -24.65
N GLU A 145 -40.16 -12.60 -23.49
CA GLU A 145 -39.82 -12.00 -22.21
C GLU A 145 -38.39 -12.36 -21.77
N LEU A 146 -37.97 -13.61 -21.99
CA LEU A 146 -36.60 -14.03 -21.71
C LEU A 146 -35.58 -13.22 -22.54
N MET A 147 -35.85 -13.07 -23.85
CA MET A 147 -35.00 -12.27 -24.73
C MET A 147 -35.04 -10.78 -24.38
N GLY A 148 -36.20 -10.26 -24.00
CA GLY A 148 -36.38 -8.88 -23.56
C GLY A 148 -35.60 -8.57 -22.28
N PHE A 149 -35.65 -9.48 -21.30
CA PHE A 149 -34.90 -9.36 -20.04
C PHE A 149 -33.39 -9.36 -20.29
N ALA A 150 -32.87 -10.31 -21.07
CA ALA A 150 -31.45 -10.37 -21.41
C ALA A 150 -30.96 -9.09 -22.10
N LYS A 151 -31.73 -8.57 -23.07
CA LYS A 151 -31.40 -7.30 -23.73
C LYS A 151 -31.50 -6.10 -22.78
N GLY A 152 -32.41 -6.12 -21.81
CA GLY A 152 -32.53 -5.08 -20.80
C GLY A 152 -31.27 -5.00 -19.93
N GLU A 153 -30.82 -6.14 -19.42
CA GLU A 153 -29.58 -6.26 -18.64
C GLU A 153 -28.35 -5.81 -19.43
N GLU A 154 -28.21 -6.26 -20.69
CA GLU A 154 -27.10 -5.83 -21.57
C GLU A 154 -27.09 -4.32 -21.81
N ASN A 155 -28.26 -3.73 -22.12
CA ASN A 155 -28.36 -2.28 -22.34
C ASN A 155 -28.03 -1.48 -21.08
N GLU A 156 -28.40 -1.96 -19.89
CA GLU A 156 -28.08 -1.27 -18.64
C GLU A 156 -26.56 -1.23 -18.42
N VAL A 157 -25.89 -2.37 -18.56
CA VAL A 157 -24.43 -2.46 -18.45
C VAL A 157 -23.74 -1.63 -19.53
N GLU A 158 -24.21 -1.69 -20.78
CA GLU A 158 -23.66 -0.90 -21.88
C GLU A 158 -23.76 0.60 -21.61
N ASN A 159 -24.89 1.08 -21.10
CA ASN A 159 -25.06 2.48 -20.72
C ASN A 159 -24.10 2.91 -19.60
N GLN A 160 -23.89 2.06 -18.60
CA GLN A 160 -22.93 2.32 -17.52
C GLN A 160 -21.49 2.39 -18.06
N VAL A 161 -21.07 1.42 -18.87
CA VAL A 161 -19.74 1.39 -19.50
C VAL A 161 -19.54 2.59 -20.43
N LYS A 162 -20.56 2.95 -21.22
CA LYS A 162 -20.52 4.11 -22.11
C LYS A 162 -20.37 5.41 -21.35
N GLY A 163 -21.07 5.58 -20.23
CA GLY A 163 -20.88 6.75 -19.36
C GLY A 163 -19.45 6.90 -18.82
N LEU A 164 -18.78 5.78 -18.51
CA LEU A 164 -17.37 5.77 -18.12
C LEU A 164 -16.44 6.13 -19.30
N ALA A 165 -16.71 5.56 -20.47
CA ALA A 165 -15.94 5.82 -21.69
C ALA A 165 -16.05 7.30 -22.10
N ASP A 166 -17.25 7.88 -22.05
CA ASP A 166 -17.52 9.29 -22.34
C ASP A 166 -16.84 10.23 -21.33
N SER A 167 -16.67 9.78 -20.08
CA SER A 167 -15.89 10.48 -19.05
C SER A 167 -14.36 10.38 -19.27
N GLY A 168 -13.94 9.62 -20.28
CA GLY A 168 -12.54 9.41 -20.64
C GLY A 168 -11.80 8.42 -19.72
N VAL A 169 -12.52 7.61 -18.95
CA VAL A 169 -11.94 6.55 -18.13
C VAL A 169 -11.52 5.39 -19.04
N GLN A 170 -10.27 4.94 -18.90
CA GLN A 170 -9.71 3.85 -19.73
C GLN A 170 -9.43 2.59 -18.92
N VAL A 171 -9.24 2.72 -17.60
CA VAL A 171 -8.97 1.59 -16.71
C VAL A 171 -9.92 1.67 -15.53
N LEU A 172 -10.63 0.59 -15.26
CA LEU A 172 -11.48 0.45 -14.09
C LEU A 172 -10.82 -0.48 -13.08
N PHE A 173 -10.76 -0.03 -11.83
CA PHE A 173 -10.35 -0.83 -10.69
C PHE A 173 -11.56 -1.09 -9.81
N ARG A 174 -11.88 -2.37 -9.58
CA ARG A 174 -12.89 -2.83 -8.64
C ARG A 174 -12.18 -3.48 -7.46
N ASN A 175 -12.44 -2.99 -6.24
CA ASN A 175 -12.02 -3.70 -5.04
C ASN A 175 -12.94 -4.92 -4.85
N LEU A 176 -12.36 -6.12 -4.75
CA LEU A 176 -13.08 -7.35 -4.45
C LEU A 176 -13.03 -7.67 -2.97
#